data_AF-W1DLL6-F1
#
_entry.id   AF-W1DLL6-F1
#
_cell.length_a   1.000
_cell.length_b   1.000
_cell.length_c   1.000
_cell.angle_alpha   90.00
_cell.angle_beta   90.00
_cell.angle_gamma   90.00
#
_symmetry.space_group_name_H-M   'P 1'
#
loop_
_entity.id
_entity.type
_entity.pdbx_description
1 polymer ?
#
loop_
_entity_poly.entity_id
_entity_poly.type
_entity_poly.pdbx_seq_one_letter_code
_entity_poly.pdbx_strand_id
1 'polypeptide(L)'
;MGINVVLPPYLYHVSGLSLAASAGLSIIFTLTGTLGQVIWPWLSDSFGRKRTLIVCGLWMSIGIALFYFATNMPRLIAIQLFFGLVANAVWPIYYAMASDSAEERATSTANGIITTAMFIGGGISPLLMGWLIQFGGGWENPAGYIYAFFTMAGCALLGMLLQLMTTDKTPRKAH
;
A
#
# COMPACT_ATOMS: atom_id res chain seq x y z
N MET A 1 -3.34 -3.64 -2.59
CA MET A 1 -4.12 -4.26 -3.68
C MET A 1 -4.90 -3.25 -4.50
N GLY A 2 -5.64 -2.31 -3.90
CA GLY A 2 -6.45 -1.33 -4.64
C GLY A 2 -5.73 -0.53 -5.73
N ILE A 3 -4.47 -0.15 -5.54
CA ILE A 3 -3.74 0.68 -6.53
C ILE A 3 -3.54 -0.03 -7.87
N ASN A 4 -3.34 -1.35 -7.87
CA ASN A 4 -3.16 -2.13 -9.09
C ASN A 4 -4.47 -2.24 -9.89
N VAL A 5 -5.61 -2.02 -9.24
CA VAL A 5 -6.94 -2.02 -9.88
C VAL A 5 -7.23 -0.65 -10.49
N VAL A 6 -6.84 0.42 -9.81
CA VAL A 6 -7.19 1.81 -10.19
C VAL A 6 -6.19 2.39 -11.20
N LEU A 7 -4.90 2.08 -11.05
CA LEU A 7 -3.83 2.74 -11.80
C LEU A 7 -3.83 2.38 -13.30
N PRO A 8 -3.92 1.12 -13.75
CA PRO A 8 -3.91 0.83 -15.19
C PRO A 8 -5.10 1.44 -15.95
N PRO A 9 -6.36 1.39 -15.45
CA PRO A 9 -7.47 2.07 -16.08
C PRO A 9 -7.31 3.60 -16.10
N TYR A 10 -6.77 4.21 -15.04
CA TYR A 10 -6.45 5.65 -15.03
C TYR A 10 -5.48 6.01 -16.15
N LEU A 11 -4.43 5.21 -16.34
CA LEU A 11 -3.43 5.43 -17.38
C LEU A 11 -3.98 5.25 -18.79
N TYR A 12 -4.89 4.30 -18.97
CA TYR A 12 -5.53 4.04 -20.25
C TYR A 12 -6.57 5.13 -20.60
N HIS A 13 -7.56 5.35 -19.72
CA HIS A 13 -8.69 6.23 -20.02
C HIS A 13 -8.38 7.71 -19.85
N VAL A 14 -7.58 8.09 -18.84
CA VAL A 14 -7.31 9.51 -18.53
C VAL A 14 -6.01 9.99 -19.16
N SER A 15 -4.94 9.18 -19.09
CA SER A 15 -3.65 9.56 -19.67
C SER A 15 -3.52 9.20 -21.15
N GLY A 16 -4.50 8.49 -21.73
CA GLY A 16 -4.53 8.11 -23.14
C GLY A 16 -3.41 7.14 -23.55
N LEU A 17 -2.79 6.45 -22.60
CA LEU A 17 -1.72 5.49 -22.88
C LEU A 17 -2.29 4.21 -23.49
N SER A 18 -1.50 3.55 -24.34
CA SER A 18 -1.88 2.23 -24.83
C SER A 18 -1.97 1.21 -23.68
N LEU A 19 -2.77 0.17 -23.88
CA LEU A 19 -2.90 -0.91 -22.90
C LEU A 19 -1.54 -1.57 -22.60
N ALA A 20 -0.70 -1.73 -23.64
CA ALA A 20 0.65 -2.26 -23.51
C ALA A 20 1.57 -1.35 -22.68
N ALA A 21 1.51 -0.03 -22.87
CA ALA A 21 2.28 0.92 -22.06
C ALA A 21 1.81 0.92 -20.59
N SER A 22 0.50 0.87 -20.36
CA SER A 22 -0.10 0.79 -19.02
C SER A 22 0.29 -0.50 -18.29
N ALA A 23 0.32 -1.64 -19.01
CA ALA A 23 0.80 -2.91 -18.49
C ALA A 23 2.31 -2.88 -18.19
N GLY A 24 3.12 -2.30 -19.08
CA GLY A 24 4.56 -2.16 -18.89
C GLY A 24 4.93 -1.34 -17.66
N LEU A 25 4.17 -0.28 -17.35
CA LEU A 25 4.38 0.53 -16.15
C LEU A 25 4.12 -0.25 -14.84
N SER A 26 3.23 -1.24 -14.86
CA SER A 26 2.97 -2.10 -13.69
C SER A 26 4.19 -2.93 -13.28
N ILE A 27 5.13 -3.17 -14.20
CA ILE A 27 6.41 -3.85 -13.92
C ILE A 27 7.29 -2.98 -13.01
N ILE A 28 7.31 -1.66 -13.23
CA ILE A 28 8.11 -0.71 -12.43
C ILE A 28 7.69 -0.78 -10.97
N PHE A 29 6.37 -0.75 -10.75
CA PHE A 29 5.78 -0.88 -9.42
C PHE A 29 6.10 -2.25 -8.79
N THR A 30 6.06 -3.33 -9.57
CA THR A 30 6.36 -4.69 -9.09
C THR A 30 7.81 -4.81 -8.64
N LEU A 31 8.76 -4.34 -9.46
CA LEU A 31 10.20 -4.39 -9.15
C LEU A 31 10.54 -3.60 -7.88
N THR A 32 10.03 -2.36 -7.78
CA THR A 32 10.27 -1.53 -6.59
C THR A 32 9.57 -2.07 -5.35
N GLY A 33 8.39 -2.67 -5.52
CA GLY A 33 7.71 -3.42 -4.47
C GLY A 33 8.54 -4.57 -3.92
N THR A 34 9.18 -5.35 -4.80
CA THR A 34 10.07 -6.45 -4.39
C THR A 34 11.27 -5.94 -3.61
N LEU A 35 11.90 -4.84 -4.05
CA LEU A 35 13.00 -4.22 -3.29
C LEU A 35 12.54 -3.75 -1.91
N GLY A 36 11.37 -3.11 -1.85
CA GLY A 36 10.74 -2.69 -0.61
C GLY A 36 10.51 -3.83 0.38
N GLN A 37 10.08 -4.99 -0.11
CA GLN A 37 9.86 -6.19 0.69
C GLN A 37 11.13 -6.76 1.33
N VAL A 38 12.32 -6.42 0.83
CA VAL A 38 13.59 -6.85 1.42
C VAL A 38 14.13 -5.79 2.37
N ILE A 39 14.17 -4.54 1.92
CA ILE A 39 14.84 -3.44 2.64
C ILE A 39 14.10 -3.10 3.95
N TRP A 40 12.78 -2.96 3.89
CA TRP A 40 12.01 -2.46 5.02
C TRP A 40 11.88 -3.46 6.17
N PRO A 41 11.68 -4.77 5.95
CA PRO A 41 11.70 -5.74 7.05
C PRO A 41 13.05 -5.78 7.77
N TRP A 42 14.15 -5.77 7.02
CA TRP A 42 15.50 -5.68 7.60
C TRP A 42 15.68 -4.41 8.44
N LEU A 43 15.20 -3.28 7.94
CA LEU A 43 15.20 -2.02 8.71
C LEU A 43 14.26 -2.09 9.92
N SER A 44 13.16 -2.85 9.84
CA SER A 44 12.20 -3.02 10.95
C SER A 44 12.78 -3.80 12.12
N ASP A 45 13.69 -4.74 11.86
CA ASP A 45 14.34 -5.53 12.89
C ASP A 45 15.35 -4.70 13.72
N SER A 46 15.92 -3.65 13.12
CA SER A 46 16.91 -2.76 13.77
C SER A 46 16.29 -1.47 14.34
N PHE A 47 15.39 -0.84 13.60
CA PHE A 47 14.75 0.43 13.98
C PHE A 47 13.50 0.26 14.85
N GLY A 48 12.98 -0.97 14.92
CA GLY A 48 11.77 -1.34 15.65
C GLY A 48 10.54 -1.41 14.73
N ARG A 49 9.80 -2.53 14.83
CA ARG A 49 8.70 -2.84 13.91
C ARG A 49 7.62 -1.78 13.84
N LYS A 50 7.15 -1.28 15.00
CA LYS A 50 6.08 -0.27 15.05
C LYS A 50 6.48 1.03 14.39
N ARG A 51 7.68 1.54 14.69
CA ARG A 51 8.20 2.78 14.09
C ARG A 51 8.31 2.64 12.58
N THR A 52 8.82 1.52 12.11
CA THR A 52 8.92 1.24 10.67
C THR A 52 7.54 1.18 10.01
N LEU A 53 6.54 0.53 10.62
CA LEU A 53 5.17 0.53 10.09
C LEU A 53 4.56 1.93 10.02
N ILE A 54 4.81 2.79 11.01
CA ILE A 54 4.31 4.18 11.01
C ILE A 54 4.92 4.97 9.85
N VAL A 55 6.24 4.89 9.68
CA VAL A 55 6.96 5.54 8.57
C VAL A 55 6.44 5.02 7.23
N CYS A 56 6.30 3.69 7.08
CA CYS A 56 5.77 3.08 5.88
C CYS A 56 4.33 3.53 5.59
N GLY A 57 3.45 3.58 6.60
CA GLY A 57 2.06 4.00 6.44
C GLY A 57 1.94 5.45 6.02
N LEU A 58 2.74 6.35 6.60
CA LEU A 58 2.80 7.75 6.20
C LEU A 58 3.32 7.90 4.76
N TRP A 59 4.43 7.24 4.43
CA TRP A 59 4.99 7.22 3.08
C TRP A 59 3.94 6.71 2.09
N MET A 60 3.25 5.63 2.41
CA MET A 60 2.23 5.03 1.56
C MET A 60 1.08 6.01 1.30
N SER A 61 0.59 6.70 2.33
CA SER A 61 -0.45 7.72 2.20
C SER A 61 -0.02 8.87 1.29
N ILE A 62 1.18 9.42 1.50
CA ILE A 62 1.75 10.48 0.67
C ILE A 62 1.95 9.99 -0.77
N GLY A 63 2.51 8.81 -0.96
CA GLY A 63 2.77 8.22 -2.28
C GLY A 63 1.50 8.03 -3.09
N ILE A 64 0.40 7.59 -2.45
CA ILE A 64 -0.91 7.47 -3.11
C ILE A 64 -1.46 8.86 -3.48
N ALA A 65 -1.39 9.82 -2.56
CA ALA A 65 -1.86 11.18 -2.83
C ALA A 65 -1.09 11.85 -3.97
N LEU A 66 0.21 11.55 -4.12
CA LEU A 66 1.03 12.07 -5.20
C LEU A 66 0.57 11.64 -6.61
N PHE A 67 -0.14 10.52 -6.75
CA PHE A 67 -0.71 10.12 -8.05
C PHE A 67 -1.68 11.14 -8.63
N TYR A 68 -2.29 12.00 -7.80
CA TYR A 68 -3.06 13.15 -8.26
C TYR A 68 -2.25 14.08 -9.18
N PHE A 69 -0.96 14.26 -8.90
CA PHE A 69 -0.09 15.13 -9.67
C PHE A 69 0.56 14.43 -10.87
N ALA A 70 0.26 13.15 -11.11
CA ALA A 70 0.83 12.35 -12.18
C ALA A 70 0.22 12.73 -13.55
N THR A 71 0.61 13.90 -14.06
CA THR A 71 0.11 14.47 -15.32
C THR A 71 0.95 14.10 -16.54
N ASN A 72 2.21 13.70 -16.35
CA ASN A 72 3.16 13.39 -17.41
C ASN A 72 3.90 12.08 -17.11
N MET A 73 4.35 11.38 -18.16
CA MET A 73 5.01 10.07 -18.05
C MET A 73 6.21 10.04 -17.08
N PRO A 74 7.17 10.99 -17.12
CA PRO A 74 8.32 10.93 -16.20
C PRO A 74 7.90 11.10 -14.73
N ARG A 75 6.92 11.96 -14.47
CA ARG A 75 6.42 12.21 -13.11
C ARG A 75 5.67 10.98 -12.58
N LEU A 76 4.86 10.35 -13.42
CA LEU A 76 4.18 9.11 -13.10
C LEU A 76 5.18 7.99 -12.74
N ILE A 77 6.25 7.83 -13.53
CA ILE A 77 7.30 6.84 -13.25
C ILE A 77 7.97 7.15 -11.90
N ALA A 78 8.32 8.42 -11.65
CA ALA A 78 8.93 8.82 -10.38
C ALA A 78 8.01 8.53 -9.17
N ILE A 79 6.72 8.83 -9.30
CA ILE A 79 5.72 8.54 -8.25
C ILE A 79 5.58 7.03 -8.04
N GLN A 80 5.53 6.24 -9.11
CA GLN A 80 5.46 4.78 -9.01
C GLN A 80 6.70 4.18 -8.35
N LEU A 81 7.89 4.67 -8.69
CA LEU A 81 9.14 4.23 -8.06
C LEU A 81 9.14 4.57 -6.57
N PHE A 82 8.75 5.79 -6.23
CA PHE A 82 8.68 6.27 -4.85
C PHE A 82 7.66 5.48 -4.01
N PHE A 83 6.46 5.28 -4.54
CA PHE A 83 5.38 4.56 -3.85
C PHE A 83 5.62 3.04 -3.82
N GLY A 84 6.15 2.46 -4.90
CA GLY A 84 6.41 1.03 -5.01
C GLY A 84 7.35 0.51 -3.93
N LEU A 85 8.37 1.30 -3.56
CA LEU A 85 9.30 0.95 -2.48
C LEU A 85 8.65 0.66 -1.12
N VAL A 86 7.44 1.17 -0.86
CA VAL A 86 6.74 0.93 0.41
C VAL A 86 5.51 0.03 0.25
N ALA A 87 4.92 -0.03 -0.93
CA ALA A 87 3.57 -0.58 -1.12
C ALA A 87 3.43 -2.07 -0.72
N ASN A 88 4.50 -2.84 -0.85
CA ASN A 88 4.51 -4.27 -0.53
C ASN A 88 5.30 -4.62 0.75
N ALA A 89 6.04 -3.64 1.29
CA ALA A 89 6.92 -3.80 2.45
C ALA A 89 6.17 -4.06 3.77
N VAL A 90 4.93 -3.58 3.86
CA VAL A 90 4.18 -3.56 5.12
C VAL A 90 3.76 -4.97 5.58
N TRP A 91 3.50 -5.88 4.62
CA TRP A 91 3.02 -7.24 4.90
C TRP A 91 4.00 -8.09 5.74
N PRO A 92 5.26 -8.29 5.33
CA PRO A 92 6.22 -9.05 6.13
C PRO A 92 6.44 -8.45 7.52
N ILE A 93 6.38 -7.13 7.67
CA ILE A 93 6.53 -6.46 8.98
C ILE A 93 5.33 -6.75 9.87
N TYR A 94 4.10 -6.77 9.34
CA TYR A 94 2.90 -7.16 10.09
C TYR A 94 2.97 -8.61 10.56
N TYR A 95 3.34 -9.55 9.68
CA TYR A 95 3.50 -10.96 10.07
C TYR A 95 4.53 -11.13 11.18
N ALA A 96 5.67 -10.45 11.05
CA ALA A 96 6.72 -10.51 12.04
C ALA A 96 6.31 -9.84 13.37
N MET A 97 5.58 -8.72 13.33
CA MET A 97 5.03 -8.07 14.53
C MET A 97 3.99 -8.95 15.24
N ALA A 98 3.10 -9.60 14.50
CA ALA A 98 2.13 -10.51 15.09
C ALA A 98 2.80 -11.75 15.70
N SER A 99 3.83 -12.27 15.03
CA SER A 99 4.60 -13.41 15.54
C SER A 99 5.35 -13.05 16.82
N ASP A 100 5.95 -11.86 16.89
CA ASP A 100 6.62 -11.36 18.11
C ASP A 100 5.63 -11.06 19.26
N SER A 101 4.36 -10.81 18.95
CA SER A 101 3.33 -10.44 19.95
C SER A 101 2.49 -11.63 20.42
N ALA A 102 2.53 -12.75 19.70
CA ALA A 102 1.77 -13.96 19.99
C ALA A 102 2.57 -14.91 20.87
N GLU A 103 1.87 -15.77 21.61
CA GLU A 103 2.52 -16.93 22.23
C GLU A 103 3.03 -17.90 21.16
N GLU A 104 4.11 -18.62 21.45
CA GLU A 104 4.79 -19.51 20.49
C GLU A 104 3.83 -20.53 19.83
N ARG A 105 2.83 -21.02 20.58
CA ARG A 105 1.79 -21.94 20.08
C ARG A 105 0.70 -21.26 19.24
N ALA A 106 0.56 -19.93 19.36
CA ALA A 106 -0.49 -19.14 18.72
C ALA A 106 0.01 -18.31 17.51
N THR A 107 1.31 -18.33 17.20
CA THR A 107 1.91 -17.61 16.06
C THR A 107 1.20 -17.92 14.74
N SER A 108 0.89 -19.19 14.47
CA SER A 108 0.16 -19.60 13.27
C SER A 108 -1.24 -19.00 13.21
N THR A 109 -1.94 -18.94 14.35
CA THR A 109 -3.26 -18.31 14.45
C THR A 109 -3.19 -16.81 14.22
N ALA A 110 -2.19 -16.13 14.82
CA ALA A 110 -1.98 -14.70 14.63
C ALA A 110 -1.70 -14.33 13.17
N ASN A 111 -0.84 -15.10 12.50
CA ASN A 111 -0.57 -14.92 11.07
C ASN A 111 -1.79 -15.29 10.21
N GLY A 112 -2.58 -16.28 10.62
CA GLY A 112 -3.86 -16.61 10.01
C GLY A 112 -4.83 -15.43 10.01
N ILE A 113 -4.98 -14.74 11.15
CA ILE A 113 -5.84 -13.55 11.28
C ILE A 113 -5.39 -12.44 10.33
N ILE A 114 -4.08 -12.16 10.24
CA ILE A 114 -3.54 -11.17 9.29
C ILE A 114 -3.88 -11.57 7.85
N THR A 115 -3.66 -12.84 7.51
CA THR A 115 -3.92 -13.36 6.16
C THR A 115 -5.40 -13.21 5.79
N THR A 116 -6.31 -13.57 6.70
CA THR A 116 -7.75 -13.40 6.50
C THR A 116 -8.12 -11.93 6.31
N ALA A 117 -7.61 -11.02 7.15
CA ALA A 117 -7.84 -9.59 7.00
C ALA A 117 -7.32 -9.05 5.65
N MET A 118 -6.16 -9.54 5.20
CA MET A 118 -5.58 -9.21 3.90
C MET A 118 -6.48 -9.64 2.75
N PHE A 119 -7.03 -10.86 2.77
CA PHE A 119 -7.94 -11.33 1.72
C PHE A 119 -9.27 -10.60 1.73
N ILE A 120 -9.84 -10.32 2.90
CA ILE A 120 -11.07 -9.53 3.02
C ILE A 120 -10.85 -8.13 2.44
N GLY A 121 -9.79 -7.43 2.86
CA GLY A 121 -9.44 -6.13 2.31
C GLY A 121 -9.13 -6.20 0.81
N GLY A 122 -8.42 -7.23 0.37
CA GLY A 122 -8.10 -7.50 -1.03
C GLY A 122 -9.34 -7.73 -1.90
N GLY A 123 -10.39 -8.36 -1.35
CA GLY A 123 -11.65 -8.61 -2.06
C GLY A 123 -12.61 -7.42 -2.03
N ILE A 124 -12.67 -6.67 -0.94
CA ILE A 124 -13.54 -5.48 -0.82
C ILE A 124 -12.96 -4.29 -1.58
N SER A 125 -11.63 -4.15 -1.60
CA SER A 125 -10.96 -2.99 -2.18
C SER A 125 -11.31 -2.73 -3.66
N PRO A 126 -11.33 -3.71 -4.59
CA PRO A 126 -11.65 -3.44 -5.99
C PRO A 126 -13.11 -3.01 -6.17
N LEU A 127 -14.03 -3.57 -5.37
CA LEU A 127 -15.45 -3.22 -5.40
C LEU A 127 -15.67 -1.78 -4.94
N LEU A 128 -15.06 -1.39 -3.81
CA LEU A 128 -15.13 -0.02 -3.30
C LEU A 128 -14.54 0.98 -4.30
N MET A 129 -13.39 0.67 -4.89
CA MET A 129 -12.72 1.54 -5.84
C MET A 129 -13.51 1.67 -7.15
N GLY A 130 -14.05 0.57 -7.68
CA GLY A 130 -14.90 0.60 -8.87
C GLY A 130 -16.18 1.42 -8.62
N TRP A 131 -16.79 1.29 -7.45
CA TRP A 131 -17.95 2.09 -7.07
C TRP A 131 -17.62 3.59 -6.96
N LEU A 132 -16.48 3.96 -6.37
CA LEU A 132 -16.03 5.36 -6.30
C LEU A 132 -15.76 5.95 -7.69
N ILE A 133 -15.16 5.17 -8.59
CA ILE A 133 -14.94 5.60 -9.98
C ILE A 133 -16.28 5.83 -10.68
N GLN A 134 -17.24 4.91 -10.53
CA GLN A 134 -18.58 5.07 -11.11
C GLN A 134 -19.31 6.29 -10.54
N PHE A 135 -19.22 6.52 -9.22
CA PHE A 135 -19.82 7.67 -8.55
C PHE A 135 -19.24 9.00 -9.05
N GLY A 136 -17.95 9.04 -9.35
CA GLY A 136 -17.27 10.22 -9.91
C GLY A 136 -17.52 10.48 -11.40
N GLY A 137 -18.48 9.79 -12.02
CA GLY A 137 -18.85 9.99 -13.43
C GLY A 137 -18.32 8.92 -14.40
N GLY A 138 -17.87 7.77 -13.88
CA GLY A 138 -17.42 6.64 -14.69
C GLY A 138 -15.92 6.61 -14.97
N TRP A 139 -15.49 5.60 -15.72
CA TRP A 139 -14.08 5.30 -16.00
C TRP A 139 -13.38 6.30 -16.92
N GLU A 140 -14.13 7.16 -17.60
CA GLU A 140 -13.55 8.20 -18.46
C GLU A 140 -13.35 9.52 -17.70
N ASN A 141 -14.01 9.69 -16.55
CA ASN A 141 -13.93 10.92 -15.78
C ASN A 141 -12.77 10.86 -14.76
N PRO A 142 -11.81 11.81 -14.81
CA PRO A 142 -10.71 11.88 -13.85
C PRO A 142 -11.19 12.00 -12.39
N ALA A 143 -12.36 12.60 -12.13
CA ALA A 143 -12.87 12.83 -10.78
C ALA A 143 -13.06 11.52 -10.00
N GLY A 144 -13.54 10.45 -10.65
CA GLY A 144 -13.70 9.14 -10.01
C GLY A 144 -12.40 8.53 -9.51
N TYR A 145 -11.33 8.66 -10.30
CA TYR A 145 -9.99 8.21 -9.91
C TYR A 145 -9.41 9.04 -8.76
N ILE A 146 -9.66 10.35 -8.75
CA ILE A 146 -9.24 11.24 -7.67
C ILE A 146 -9.88 10.80 -6.35
N TYR A 147 -11.19 10.53 -6.33
CA TYR A 147 -11.86 10.01 -5.13
C TYR A 147 -11.27 8.68 -4.68
N ALA A 148 -10.97 7.77 -5.61
CA ALA A 148 -10.32 6.50 -5.28
C ALA A 148 -8.93 6.71 -4.65
N PHE A 149 -8.07 7.55 -5.24
CA PHE A 149 -6.73 7.82 -4.68
C PHE A 149 -6.79 8.46 -3.29
N PHE A 150 -7.62 9.48 -3.09
CA PHE A 150 -7.74 10.14 -1.79
C PHE A 150 -8.36 9.23 -0.72
N THR A 151 -9.35 8.41 -1.09
CA THR A 151 -9.92 7.42 -0.16
C THR A 151 -8.87 6.41 0.26
N MET A 152 -8.06 5.92 -0.69
CA MET A 152 -6.96 5.00 -0.39
C MET A 152 -5.88 5.64 0.50
N ALA A 153 -5.50 6.89 0.21
CA ALA A 153 -4.55 7.64 1.02
C ALA A 153 -5.08 7.86 2.44
N GLY A 154 -6.38 8.15 2.59
CA GLY A 154 -7.08 8.29 3.86
C GLY A 154 -7.11 6.98 4.66
N CYS A 155 -7.42 5.85 4.01
CA CYS A 155 -7.37 4.53 4.65
C CYS A 155 -5.96 4.16 5.11
N ALA A 156 -4.93 4.44 4.31
CA ALA A 156 -3.54 4.23 4.69
C ALA A 156 -3.13 5.10 5.90
N LEU A 157 -3.56 6.36 5.91
CA LEU A 157 -3.33 7.28 7.02
C LEU A 157 -4.03 6.82 8.29
N LEU A 158 -5.30 6.40 8.18
CA LEU A 158 -6.06 5.85 9.30
C LEU A 158 -5.41 4.58 9.86
N GLY A 159 -4.94 3.67 8.99
CA GLY A 159 -4.17 2.51 9.41
C GLY A 159 -2.90 2.89 10.18
N MET A 160 -2.17 3.91 9.72
CA MET A 160 -1.01 4.45 10.44
C MET A 160 -1.40 5.05 11.80
N LEU A 161 -2.49 5.81 11.88
CA LEU A 161 -2.98 6.40 13.13
C LEU A 161 -3.39 5.32 14.14
N LEU A 162 -4.08 4.27 13.67
CA LEU A 162 -4.40 3.12 14.52
C LEU A 162 -3.13 2.42 15.01
N GLN A 163 -2.11 2.30 14.17
CA GLN A 163 -0.81 1.76 14.56
C GLN A 163 -0.10 2.64 15.61
N LEU A 164 -0.34 3.96 15.67
CA LEU A 164 0.20 4.79 16.75
C LEU A 164 -0.39 4.40 18.12
N MET A 165 -1.68 4.05 18.14
CA MET A 165 -2.41 3.68 19.35
C MET A 165 -2.04 2.29 19.90
N THR A 166 -1.38 1.44 19.11
CA THR A 166 -0.94 0.12 19.60
C THR A 166 0.25 0.26 20.55
N THR A 167 0.32 -0.59 21.58
CA THR A 167 1.44 -0.54 22.54
C THR A 167 2.61 -1.37 22.01
N ASP A 168 3.82 -0.82 22.06
CA ASP A 168 5.05 -1.57 21.74
C ASP A 168 5.27 -2.65 22.81
N LYS A 169 5.06 -3.92 22.45
CA LYS A 169 5.43 -5.06 23.30
C LYS A 169 6.85 -5.57 23.02
N THR A 170 7.57 -4.97 22.07
CA THR A 170 8.89 -5.45 21.68
C THR A 170 9.84 -5.32 22.87
N PRO A 171 10.43 -6.41 23.39
CA PRO A 171 11.43 -6.29 24.44
C PRO A 171 12.59 -5.48 23.87
N ARG A 172 12.90 -4.37 24.52
CA ARG A 172 14.09 -3.57 24.19
C ARG A 172 15.29 -4.51 24.31
N LYS A 173 15.86 -4.95 23.18
CA LYS A 173 17.09 -5.74 23.18
C LYS A 173 18.11 -4.94 24.00
N ALA A 174 18.45 -5.46 25.16
CA ALA A 174 19.54 -4.96 25.97
C ALA A 174 20.80 -5.17 25.13
N HIS A 175 21.36 -4.08 24.62
CA HIS A 175 22.72 -4.05 24.11
C HIS A 175 23.68 -3.97 25.29
#